data_AF-A0A3R9FLI7-F1
#
_entry.id   AF-A0A3R9FLI7-F1
#
_cell.length_a   1.000
_cell.length_b   1.000
_cell.length_c   1.000
_cell.angle_alpha   90.00
_cell.angle_beta   90.00
_cell.angle_gamma   90.00
#
_symmetry.space_group_name_H-M   'P 1'
#
loop_
_entity.id
_entity.type
_entity.pdbx_description
1 polymer ?
#
loop_
_entity_poly.entity_id
_entity_poly.type
_entity_poly.pdbx_seq_one_letter_code
_entity_poly.pdbx_strand_id
1 'polypeptide(L)' 'MELHRHTYYRLIHHGIKCLLVDRIGHFTEHEYHDYLNHMTGKSSCFAMSNEELRVAVSNLKEEGYLEDIKPMISSLEIYS' A
#
# COMPACT_ATOMS: atom_id res chain seq x y z
N MET A 1 6.28 -14.63 12.64
CA MET A 1 5.10 -14.56 11.76
C MET A 1 5.58 -14.23 10.36
N GLU A 2 5.27 -15.08 9.39
CA GLU A 2 5.69 -14.91 7.99
C GLU A 2 4.76 -13.89 7.31
N LEU A 3 5.30 -12.74 6.93
CA LEU A 3 4.52 -11.70 6.27
C LEU A 3 4.06 -12.20 4.89
N HIS A 4 2.76 -12.17 4.63
CA HIS A 4 2.23 -12.46 3.30
C HIS A 4 2.48 -11.25 2.38
N ARG A 5 3.72 -11.13 1.90
CA ARG A 5 4.21 -9.95 1.16
C ARG A 5 3.35 -9.58 -0.04
N HIS A 6 2.85 -10.57 -0.79
CA HIS A 6 1.95 -10.34 -1.92
C HIS A 6 0.66 -9.61 -1.52
N THR A 7 0.14 -9.87 -0.34
CA THR A 7 -1.03 -9.15 0.19
C THR A 7 -0.67 -7.69 0.42
N TYR A 8 0.46 -7.42 1.08
CA TYR A 8 0.94 -6.04 1.29
C TYR A 8 1.21 -5.31 -0.03
N TYR A 9 1.73 -6.00 -1.05
CA TYR A 9 1.93 -5.40 -2.38
C TYR A 9 0.61 -4.94 -2.98
N ARG A 10 -0.42 -5.78 -2.91
CA ARG A 10 -1.76 -5.45 -3.41
C ARG A 10 -2.38 -4.29 -2.63
N LEU A 11 -2.24 -4.29 -1.30
CA LEU A 11 -2.75 -3.21 -0.43
C LEU A 11 -2.06 -1.88 -0.77
N ILE A 12 -0.73 -1.86 -0.86
CA ILE A 12 0.03 -0.64 -1.17
C ILE A 12 -0.31 -0.15 -2.58
N HIS A 13 -0.36 -1.04 -3.57
CA HIS A 13 -0.74 -0.67 -4.93
C HIS A 13 -2.14 -0.06 -4.99
N HIS A 14 -3.11 -0.68 -4.32
CA HIS A 14 -4.48 -0.17 -4.24
C HIS A 14 -4.53 1.21 -3.55
N GLY A 15 -3.94 1.33 -2.37
CA GLY A 15 -3.96 2.58 -1.61
C GLY A 15 -3.28 3.72 -2.34
N ILE A 16 -2.11 3.50 -2.95
CA ILE A 16 -1.45 4.53 -3.76
C ILE A 16 -2.29 4.88 -5.00
N LYS A 17 -2.94 3.90 -5.64
CA LYS A 17 -3.85 4.18 -6.75
C LYS A 17 -5.02 5.07 -6.31
N CYS A 18 -5.68 4.75 -5.20
CA CYS A 18 -6.75 5.57 -4.65
C CYS A 18 -6.26 6.97 -4.31
N LEU A 19 -5.09 7.10 -3.69
CA LEU A 19 -4.45 8.36 -3.35
C LEU A 19 -4.16 9.22 -4.58
N LEU A 20 -3.57 8.64 -5.64
CA LEU A 20 -3.23 9.37 -6.86
C LEU A 20 -4.48 9.82 -7.61
N VAL A 21 -5.50 8.97 -7.70
CA VAL A 21 -6.79 9.35 -8.30
C VAL A 21 -7.47 10.47 -7.49
N ASP A 22 -7.43 10.42 -6.16
CA ASP A 22 -8.00 11.44 -5.29
C ASP A 22 -7.26 12.79 -5.39
N ARG A 23 -5.92 12.78 -5.41
CA ARG A 23 -5.11 14.01 -5.40
C ARG A 23 -4.82 14.60 -6.78
N ILE A 24 -4.66 13.75 -7.80
CA ILE A 24 -4.19 14.13 -9.15
C ILE A 24 -5.27 13.85 -10.21
N GLY A 25 -6.33 13.11 -9.87
CA GLY A 25 -7.42 12.78 -10.79
C GLY A 25 -7.12 11.64 -11.76
N HIS A 26 -5.92 11.06 -11.72
CA HIS A 26 -5.54 9.94 -12.58
C HIS A 26 -4.47 9.05 -11.92
N PHE A 27 -4.17 7.93 -12.56
CA PHE A 27 -3.18 6.96 -12.11
C PHE A 27 -2.37 6.45 -13.30
N THR A 28 -1.06 6.54 -13.20
CA THR A 28 -0.10 5.87 -14.08
C THR A 28 0.89 5.04 -13.27
N GLU A 29 1.51 4.06 -13.92
CA GLU A 29 2.55 3.23 -13.31
C GLU A 29 3.78 4.06 -12.91
N HIS A 30 4.13 5.08 -13.70
CA HIS A 30 5.22 6.00 -13.38
C HIS A 30 4.95 6.77 -12.08
N GLU A 31 3.76 7.37 -11.94
CA GLU A 31 3.37 8.10 -10.73
C GLU A 31 3.31 7.20 -9.51
N TYR A 32 2.89 5.94 -9.67
CA TYR A 32 2.94 4.95 -8.60
C TYR A 32 4.37 4.75 -8.09
N HIS A 33 5.32 4.51 -9.02
CA HIS A 33 6.71 4.29 -8.65
C HIS A 33 7.37 5.52 -8.05
N ASP A 34 7.05 6.72 -8.56
CA ASP A 34 7.55 7.98 -8.03
C ASP A 34 6.99 8.27 -6.64
N TYR A 35 5.69 8.06 -6.42
CA TYR A 35 5.08 8.25 -5.11
C TYR A 35 5.62 7.24 -4.09
N LEU A 36 5.73 5.97 -4.49
CA LEU A 36 6.31 4.94 -3.63
C LEU A 36 7.76 5.28 -3.26
N ASN A 37 8.55 5.76 -4.22
CA ASN A 37 9.92 6.20 -3.98
C ASN A 37 9.98 7.43 -3.06
N HIS A 38 9.06 8.38 -3.22
CA HIS A 38 8.97 9.53 -2.33
C HIS A 38 8.61 9.14 -0.89
N MET A 39 7.64 8.23 -0.73
CA MET A 39 7.15 7.78 0.57
C MET A 39 8.13 6.84 1.30
N THR A 40 8.85 5.99 0.55
CA THR A 40 9.60 4.86 1.13
C THR A 40 11.09 4.85 0.79
N GLY A 41 11.54 5.73 -0.11
CA GLY A 41 12.89 5.69 -0.70
C GLY A 41 13.11 4.51 -1.65
N LYS A 42 12.05 3.77 -2.02
CA LYS A 42 12.09 2.61 -2.92
C LYS A 42 11.09 2.78 -4.04
N SER A 43 11.51 2.54 -5.28
CA SER A 43 10.58 2.51 -6.41
C SER A 43 9.78 1.21 -6.51
N SER A 44 9.99 0.21 -5.64
CA SER A 44 9.25 -1.06 -5.73
C SER A 44 9.05 -1.72 -4.37
N CYS A 45 7.84 -2.27 -4.14
CA CYS A 45 7.53 -3.04 -2.94
C CYS A 45 8.36 -4.32 -2.81
N PHE A 46 8.91 -4.85 -3.91
CA PHE A 46 9.83 -5.99 -3.86
C PHE A 46 11.12 -5.66 -3.10
N ALA A 47 11.57 -4.40 -3.19
CA ALA A 47 12.79 -3.92 -2.54
C ALA A 47 12.59 -3.47 -1.08
N MET A 48 11.36 -3.56 -0.56
CA MET A 48 10.98 -3.16 0.80
C MET A 48 11.09 -4.34 1.77
N SER A 49 11.61 -4.07 2.97
CA SER A 49 11.56 -4.96 4.12
C SER A 49 10.11 -5.15 4.62
N ASN A 50 9.91 -6.17 5.46
CA ASN A 50 8.58 -6.43 6.03
C ASN A 50 8.08 -5.25 6.90
N GLU A 51 8.99 -4.53 7.54
CA GLU A 51 8.64 -3.37 8.35
C GLU A 51 8.22 -2.19 7.47
N GLU A 52 8.99 -1.88 6.43
CA GLU A 52 8.62 -0.84 5.46
C GLU A 52 7.26 -1.11 4.82
N LEU A 53 6.94 -2.38 4.51
CA LEU A 53 5.62 -2.75 3.98
C LEU A 53 4.50 -2.48 4.99
N ARG A 54 4.71 -2.78 6.27
CA ARG A 54 3.72 -2.53 7.33
C ARG A 54 3.49 -1.04 7.53
N VAL A 55 4.57 -0.26 7.58
CA VAL A 55 4.50 1.20 7.73
C VAL A 55 3.74 1.82 6.55
N ALA A 56 4.08 1.43 5.32
CA ALA A 56 3.38 1.95 4.13
C ALA A 56 1.87 1.64 4.15
N VAL A 57 1.48 0.42 4.52
CA VAL A 57 0.06 0.06 4.67
C VAL A 57 -0.61 0.83 5.82
N SER A 58 0.07 1.00 6.96
CA SER A 58 -0.48 1.78 8.09
C SER A 58 -0.75 3.22 7.68
N ASN A 59 0.19 3.87 7.00
CA ASN A 59 0.03 5.24 6.53
C ASN A 59 -1.16 5.36 5.57
N LEU A 60 -1.26 4.47 4.59
CA LEU A 60 -2.39 4.47 3.65
C LEU A 60 -3.74 4.20 4.34
N LYS A 61 -3.75 3.38 5.39
CA LYS A 61 -4.93 3.11 6.22
C LYS A 61 -5.35 4.33 7.03
N GLU A 62 -4.39 4.99 7.67
CA GLU A 62 -4.61 6.21 8.48
C GLU A 62 -5.07 7.39 7.62
N GLU A 63 -4.59 7.48 6.38
CA GLU A 63 -5.05 8.46 5.38
C GLU A 63 -6.41 8.09 4.74
N GLY A 64 -6.96 6.90 5.02
CA GLY A 64 -8.29 6.48 4.55
C GLY A 64 -8.32 5.88 3.13
N TYR A 65 -7.17 5.58 2.54
CA TYR A 65 -7.07 5.03 1.18
C TYR A 65 -7.20 3.50 1.09
N LEU A 66 -7.48 2.83 2.22
CA LEU A 66 -7.74 1.37 2.29
C LEU A 66 -9.11 1.06 2.92
N GLU A 67 -10.00 2.04 3.04
CA GLU A 67 -11.31 1.90 3.70
C GLU A 67 -12.24 0.94 2.97
N ASP A 68 -12.20 0.93 1.65
CA ASP A 68 -13.03 0.09 0.77
C ASP A 68 -12.63 -1.40 0.81
N ILE A 69 -11.39 -1.69 1.19
CA ILE A 69 -10.86 -3.04 1.36
C ILE A 69 -10.70 -3.46 2.83
N LYS A 70 -11.14 -2.64 3.79
CA LYS A 70 -11.22 -3.01 5.22
C LYS A 70 -11.89 -4.37 5.47
N PRO A 71 -13.01 -4.73 4.81
CA PRO A 71 -13.60 -6.06 5.01
C PRO A 71 -12.64 -7.21 4.66
N MET A 72 -11.80 -7.02 3.63
CA MET A 72 -10.78 -7.99 3.25
C MET A 72 -9.60 -7.99 4.22
N ILE A 73 -9.20 -6.84 4.76
CA ILE A 73 -8.12 -6.73 5.76
C ILE A 73 -8.52 -7.42 7.07
N SER A 74 -9.75 -7.22 7.55
CA SER A 74 -10.23 -7.89 8.77
C SER A 74 -10.21 -9.42 8.65
N SER A 75 -10.41 -9.97 7.44
CA SER A 75 -10.28 -11.40 7.22
C SER A 75 -8.84 -11.91 7.29
N LEU A 76 -7.84 -11.05 7.03
CA LEU A 76 -6.42 -11.40 7.08
C LEU A 76 -5.84 -11.33 8.50
N GLU A 77 -6.33 -10.40 9.32
CA GLU A 77 -5.93 -10.28 10.74
C GLU A 77 -6.42 -11.46 11.59
N ILE A 78 -7.51 -12.14 11.19
CA ILE A 78 -8.03 -13.33 11.89
C ILE A 78 -7.10 -14.56 11.74
N TYR A 79 -6.20 -14.57 10.75
CA TYR A 79 -5.25 -15.67 10.50
C TYR A 79 -3.81 -15.35 10.91
N SER A 80 -3.55 -14.23 11.60
CA SER A 80 -2.23 -13.86 12.10
C SER A 80 -2.07 -14.19 13.58
#